data_AF-A0A3Q0FF66-F1
#
_entry.id   AF-A0A3Q0FF66-F1
#
_cell.length_a   1.000
_cell.length_b   1.000
_cell.length_c   1.000
_cell.angle_alpha   90.00
_cell.angle_beta   90.00
_cell.angle_gamma   90.00
#
_symmetry.space_group_name_H-M   'P 1'
#
loop_
_entity.id
_entity.type
_entity.pdbx_description
1 polymer ?
#
loop_
_entity_poly.entity_id
_entity_poly.type
_entity_poly.pdbx_seq_one_letter_code
_entity_poly.pdbx_strand_id
1 'polypeptide(L)'
;MENFPESSSKGTKRRRNEDSDAGNTSSLEDDLTFTDTSVALRIMRAQFPHIQKGSVEPFILKSQLYSSVKDRTQVDRELESLRRDKVLRLFKLNTGQDDHAVMFLDDYLNQIDRVVKRMEGKKVEEYEVFGWLKTHVLDSKLETGIEHQELDTKWFSVLRMVFLMQCSLLSLGGKTRQLIDPNMYWFSIPNIGSHLKGIVQGRKEIISLLSRRRYKEMMLSSLEKKRLRTSPLDVRFHLRDLIGSGHLRTDQAPTGLIIRVSKD
;
A
#
# COMPACT_ATOMS: atom_id res chain seq x y z
N MET A 1 -59.92 0.18 -24.31
CA MET A 1 -60.34 -0.75 -23.24
C MET A 1 -59.71 -2.08 -23.58
N GLU A 2 -58.48 -2.25 -23.09
CA GLU A 2 -58.15 -3.18 -22.00
C GLU A 2 -57.98 -4.61 -22.50
N ASN A 3 -56.70 -5.00 -22.63
CA ASN A 3 -56.25 -6.37 -22.49
C ASN A 3 -54.78 -6.33 -22.08
N PHE A 4 -54.53 -6.48 -20.78
CA PHE A 4 -53.22 -6.87 -20.28
C PHE A 4 -53.02 -8.37 -20.55
N PRO A 5 -51.81 -8.79 -20.94
CA PRO A 5 -51.33 -10.11 -20.59
C PRO A 5 -50.18 -10.01 -19.59
N GLU A 6 -50.38 -10.64 -18.44
CA GLU A 6 -49.31 -11.13 -17.58
C GLU A 6 -48.33 -11.99 -18.40
N SER A 7 -47.02 -11.78 -18.22
CA SER A 7 -46.05 -12.82 -18.56
C SER A 7 -44.91 -12.90 -17.55
N SER A 8 -44.96 -14.04 -16.87
CA SER A 8 -43.97 -14.76 -16.07
C SER A 8 -42.53 -14.25 -15.98
N SER A 9 -42.08 -14.22 -14.72
CA SER A 9 -40.71 -14.40 -14.25
C SER A 9 -39.85 -15.38 -15.07
N LYS A 10 -38.70 -14.90 -15.56
CA LYS A 10 -37.51 -15.72 -15.79
C LYS A 10 -36.28 -15.00 -15.24
N GLY A 11 -35.86 -15.43 -14.04
CA GLY A 11 -34.61 -15.02 -13.42
C GLY A 11 -33.43 -15.37 -14.33
N THR A 12 -32.70 -14.35 -14.77
CA THR A 12 -31.48 -14.54 -15.56
C THR A 12 -30.37 -15.00 -14.63
N LYS A 13 -30.15 -16.32 -14.61
CA LYS A 13 -29.05 -17.01 -13.94
C LYS A 13 -27.73 -16.55 -14.58
N ARG A 14 -27.06 -15.56 -13.98
CA ARG A 14 -25.74 -15.10 -14.42
C ARG A 14 -24.76 -16.27 -14.30
N ARG A 15 -24.27 -16.74 -15.45
CA ARG A 15 -23.20 -17.73 -15.57
C ARG A 15 -21.95 -17.22 -14.86
N ARG A 16 -21.38 -18.09 -14.02
CA ARG A 16 -20.11 -17.91 -13.34
C ARG A 16 -19.03 -18.18 -14.39
N ASN A 17 -18.26 -17.15 -14.77
CA ASN A 17 -17.01 -17.37 -15.50
C ASN A 17 -16.06 -18.08 -14.55
N GLU A 18 -15.73 -19.31 -14.89
CA GLU A 18 -14.58 -20.04 -14.38
C GLU A 18 -13.38 -19.57 -15.22
N ASP A 19 -12.68 -18.54 -14.74
CA ASP A 19 -11.32 -18.31 -15.19
C ASP A 19 -10.41 -19.08 -14.25
N SER A 20 -9.97 -20.22 -14.77
CA SER A 20 -8.83 -20.99 -14.34
C SER A 20 -7.56 -20.14 -14.49
N ASP A 21 -6.99 -19.71 -13.37
CA ASP A 21 -5.57 -19.36 -13.32
C ASP A 21 -4.92 -20.20 -12.22
N ALA A 22 -4.47 -21.38 -12.63
CA ALA A 22 -3.65 -22.26 -11.81
C ALA A 22 -2.20 -21.75 -11.84
N GLY A 23 -1.99 -20.57 -11.24
CA GLY A 23 -0.68 -20.16 -10.77
C GLY A 23 -0.42 -20.88 -9.45
N ASN A 24 0.72 -21.56 -9.33
CA ASN A 24 1.18 -22.22 -8.12
C ASN A 24 1.31 -21.19 -6.97
N THR A 25 0.21 -20.90 -6.27
CA THR A 25 0.20 -19.97 -5.15
C THR A 25 0.86 -20.66 -3.97
N SER A 26 2.13 -20.33 -3.70
CA SER A 26 2.73 -20.63 -2.39
C SER A 26 1.78 -20.18 -1.28
N SER A 27 1.66 -20.99 -0.24
CA SER A 27 0.81 -20.64 0.90
C SER A 27 1.45 -19.43 1.62
N LEU A 28 0.65 -18.56 2.24
CA LEU A 28 1.23 -17.51 3.10
C LEU A 28 2.10 -18.09 4.22
N GLU A 29 1.86 -19.34 4.63
CA GLU A 29 2.64 -20.03 5.65
C GLU A 29 4.12 -20.12 5.25
N ASP A 30 4.40 -20.45 3.99
CA ASP A 30 5.76 -20.55 3.44
C ASP A 30 6.45 -19.17 3.35
N ASP A 31 5.65 -18.13 3.13
CA ASP A 31 6.14 -16.77 2.94
C ASP A 31 6.26 -15.96 4.25
N LEU A 32 5.89 -16.50 5.41
CA LEU A 32 6.02 -15.83 6.71
C LEU A 32 7.42 -16.04 7.33
N THR A 33 8.33 -16.74 6.66
CA THR A 33 9.70 -16.94 7.13
C THR A 33 10.69 -16.72 6.00
N PHE A 34 11.17 -15.49 5.86
CA PHE A 34 12.32 -15.16 5.01
C PHE A 34 13.58 -15.02 5.85
N THR A 35 14.70 -15.52 5.32
CA THR A 35 16.03 -15.35 5.92
C THR A 35 16.66 -14.00 5.55
N ASP A 36 16.15 -13.33 4.52
CA ASP A 36 16.75 -12.14 3.91
C ASP A 36 15.65 -11.11 3.57
N THR A 37 15.82 -9.86 4.03
CA THR A 37 14.86 -8.76 3.77
C THR A 37 14.79 -8.44 2.27
N SER A 38 15.88 -8.57 1.53
CA SER A 38 15.92 -8.30 0.09
C SER A 38 15.06 -9.30 -0.70
N VAL A 39 15.07 -10.57 -0.29
CA VAL A 39 14.21 -11.62 -0.86
C VAL A 39 12.75 -11.33 -0.52
N ALA A 40 12.46 -11.00 0.74
CA ALA A 40 11.12 -10.61 1.19
C ALA A 40 10.58 -9.44 0.36
N LEU A 41 11.38 -8.39 0.16
CA LEU A 41 11.02 -7.22 -0.62
C LEU A 41 10.69 -7.57 -2.08
N ARG A 42 11.51 -8.41 -2.74
CA ARG A 42 11.27 -8.82 -4.13
C ARG A 42 10.01 -9.65 -4.28
N ILE A 43 9.78 -10.60 -3.38
CA ILE A 43 8.59 -11.45 -3.39
C ILE A 43 7.33 -10.61 -3.14
N MET A 44 7.33 -9.75 -2.11
CA MET A 44 6.18 -8.89 -1.80
C MET A 44 5.90 -7.87 -2.91
N ARG A 45 6.94 -7.35 -3.58
CA ARG A 45 6.79 -6.50 -4.77
C ARG A 45 6.09 -7.25 -5.90
N ALA A 46 6.48 -8.49 -6.17
CA ALA A 46 5.87 -9.32 -7.22
C ALA A 46 4.42 -9.72 -6.89
N GLN A 47 4.10 -9.90 -5.60
CA GLN A 47 2.74 -10.20 -5.12
C GLN A 47 1.82 -8.98 -5.09
N PHE A 48 2.35 -7.76 -5.29
CA PHE A 48 1.55 -6.55 -5.27
C PHE A 48 0.50 -6.58 -6.40
N PRO A 49 -0.78 -6.27 -6.12
CA PRO A 49 -1.82 -6.42 -7.12
C PRO A 49 -1.60 -5.44 -8.27
N HIS A 50 -1.54 -5.99 -9.49
CA HIS A 50 -1.39 -5.20 -10.72
C HIS A 50 -2.75 -4.58 -11.06
N ILE A 51 -3.12 -3.53 -10.32
CA ILE A 51 -4.39 -2.82 -10.52
C ILE A 51 -4.27 -1.98 -11.81
N GLN A 52 -5.41 -1.83 -12.51
CA GLN A 52 -5.56 -1.22 -13.84
C GLN A 52 -4.68 0.02 -14.13
N LYS A 53 -4.49 0.26 -15.43
CA LYS A 53 -3.73 1.37 -16.03
C LYS A 53 -4.00 2.71 -15.30
N GLY A 54 -2.97 3.24 -14.65
CA GLY A 54 -3.03 4.49 -13.88
C GLY A 54 -2.96 4.32 -12.35
N SER A 55 -2.91 3.08 -11.85
CA SER A 55 -2.66 2.74 -10.45
C SER A 55 -1.24 3.10 -9.98
N VAL A 56 -1.03 2.97 -8.67
CA VAL A 56 0.27 3.14 -8.02
C VAL A 56 1.19 1.95 -8.31
N GLU A 57 2.47 2.22 -8.51
CA GLU A 57 3.49 1.17 -8.56
C GLU A 57 3.63 0.44 -7.21
N PRO A 58 4.18 -0.79 -7.19
CA PRO A 58 4.25 -1.62 -6.00
C PRO A 58 4.94 -0.94 -4.81
N PHE A 59 4.32 -1.04 -3.63
CA PHE A 59 4.92 -0.62 -2.36
C PHE A 59 4.60 -1.63 -1.27
N ILE A 60 5.45 -1.66 -0.24
CA ILE A 60 5.41 -2.64 0.85
C ILE A 60 5.33 -1.87 2.15
N LEU A 61 4.53 -2.34 3.11
CA LEU A 61 4.54 -1.71 4.44
C LEU A 61 5.68 -2.27 5.27
N LYS A 62 6.35 -1.41 6.05
CA LYS A 62 7.42 -1.82 6.97
C LYS A 62 6.95 -2.91 7.93
N SER A 63 5.70 -2.81 8.40
CA SER A 63 5.02 -3.83 9.19
C SER A 63 4.97 -5.20 8.51
N GLN A 64 4.81 -5.27 7.18
CA GLN A 64 4.80 -6.55 6.47
C GLN A 64 6.15 -7.24 6.54
N LEU A 65 7.26 -6.50 6.48
CA LEU A 65 8.60 -7.07 6.61
C LEU A 65 8.81 -7.64 8.02
N TYR A 66 8.33 -6.94 9.05
CA TYR A 66 8.37 -7.44 10.43
C TYR A 66 7.52 -8.69 10.68
N SER A 67 6.59 -9.03 9.78
CA SER A 67 5.85 -10.28 9.85
C SER A 67 6.62 -11.48 9.30
N SER A 68 7.55 -11.23 8.37
CA SER A 68 8.20 -12.28 7.60
C SER A 68 9.68 -12.49 7.97
N VAL A 69 10.31 -11.51 8.62
CA VAL A 69 11.69 -11.59 9.12
C VAL A 69 11.67 -11.51 10.65
N LYS A 70 12.34 -12.45 11.32
CA LYS A 70 12.32 -12.57 12.79
C LYS A 70 12.97 -11.40 13.51
N ASP A 71 14.11 -10.92 13.00
CA ASP A 71 14.86 -9.81 13.61
C ASP A 71 14.45 -8.47 13.00
N ARG A 72 13.63 -7.72 13.75
CA ARG A 72 13.19 -6.36 13.36
C ARG A 72 14.35 -5.37 13.25
N THR A 73 15.40 -5.55 14.06
CA THR A 73 16.57 -4.69 14.06
C THR A 73 17.39 -4.92 12.80
N GLN A 74 17.51 -6.18 12.37
CA GLN A 74 18.15 -6.51 11.09
C GLN A 74 17.39 -5.87 9.92
N VAL A 75 16.06 -6.00 9.88
CA VAL A 75 15.22 -5.35 8.86
C VAL A 75 15.49 -3.84 8.82
N ASP A 76 15.53 -3.17 9.97
CA ASP A 76 15.78 -1.73 10.04
C ASP A 76 17.17 -1.35 9.53
N ARG A 77 18.20 -2.12 9.88
CA ARG A 77 19.57 -1.90 9.39
C ARG A 77 19.68 -2.12 7.88
N GLU A 78 19.04 -3.16 7.36
CA GLU A 78 19.07 -3.48 5.92
C GLU A 78 18.28 -2.45 5.11
N LEU A 79 17.10 -2.03 5.58
CA LEU A 79 16.34 -0.96 4.93
C LEU A 79 17.11 0.35 4.91
N GLU A 80 17.82 0.68 5.99
CA GLU A 80 18.66 1.87 6.05
C GLU A 80 19.87 1.79 5.11
N SER A 81 20.51 0.63 4.99
CA SER A 81 21.56 0.40 3.99
C SER A 81 21.03 0.60 2.57
N LEU A 82 19.92 -0.08 2.23
CA LEU A 82 19.30 0.00 0.91
C LEU A 82 18.79 1.40 0.57
N ARG A 83 18.41 2.20 1.57
CA ARG A 83 18.08 3.61 1.41
C ARG A 83 19.31 4.43 1.06
N ARG A 84 20.42 4.24 1.78
CA ARG A 84 21.72 4.93 1.50
C ARG A 84 22.28 4.56 0.14
N ASP A 85 22.12 3.30 -0.25
CA ASP A 85 22.53 2.78 -1.56
C ASP A 85 21.58 3.21 -2.69
N LYS A 86 20.55 4.03 -2.39
CA LYS A 86 19.55 4.55 -3.35
C LYS A 86 18.76 3.44 -4.05
N VAL A 87 18.65 2.25 -3.45
CA VAL A 87 17.85 1.14 -3.99
C VAL A 87 16.38 1.30 -3.62
N LEU A 88 16.12 1.78 -2.40
CA LEU A 88 14.77 1.94 -1.86
C LEU A 88 14.53 3.38 -1.40
N ARG A 89 13.25 3.73 -1.34
CA ARG A 89 12.77 4.97 -0.71
C ARG A 89 11.68 4.66 0.29
N LEU A 90 11.75 5.34 1.43
CA LEU A 90 10.76 5.23 2.49
C LEU A 90 9.80 6.43 2.45
N PHE A 91 8.55 6.18 2.80
CA PHE A 91 7.49 7.19 2.85
C PHE A 91 6.69 7.04 4.13
N LYS A 92 6.43 8.15 4.81
CA LYS A 92 5.47 8.17 5.92
C LYS A 92 4.06 8.20 5.37
N LEU A 93 3.20 7.30 5.84
CA LEU A 93 1.81 7.19 5.37
C LEU A 93 0.83 7.80 6.37
N ASN A 94 -0.27 8.34 5.84
CA ASN A 94 -1.33 8.98 6.63
C ASN A 94 -2.53 8.04 6.81
N THR A 95 -2.30 6.88 7.42
CA THR A 95 -3.33 5.87 7.70
C THR A 95 -3.96 6.02 9.09
N GLY A 96 -3.43 6.93 9.92
CA GLY A 96 -3.80 7.11 11.33
C GLY A 96 -2.97 6.29 12.31
N GLN A 97 -1.96 5.57 11.82
CA GLN A 97 -0.89 4.92 12.60
C GLN A 97 0.47 5.42 12.10
N ASP A 98 1.57 5.09 12.79
CA ASP A 98 2.95 5.44 12.35
C ASP A 98 3.45 4.47 11.25
N ASP A 99 2.68 4.41 10.16
CA ASP A 99 2.94 3.51 9.04
C ASP A 99 4.00 4.09 8.10
N HIS A 100 4.91 3.21 7.69
CA HIS A 100 5.94 3.52 6.72
C HIS A 100 5.81 2.59 5.51
N ALA A 101 5.77 3.17 4.31
CA ALA A 101 5.89 2.43 3.06
C ALA A 101 7.35 2.39 2.60
N VAL A 102 7.73 1.26 2.03
CA VAL A 102 8.99 1.00 1.35
C VAL A 102 8.67 0.78 -0.12
N MET A 103 9.36 1.50 -1.00
CA MET A 103 9.21 1.41 -2.45
C MET A 103 10.59 1.30 -3.08
N PHE A 104 10.72 0.52 -4.16
CA PHE A 104 11.94 0.56 -4.96
C PHE A 104 12.08 1.93 -5.60
N LEU A 105 13.30 2.47 -5.64
CA LEU A 105 13.52 3.80 -6.21
C LEU A 105 13.11 3.83 -7.69
N ASP A 106 13.42 2.78 -8.44
CA ASP A 106 13.01 2.62 -9.83
C ASP A 106 11.48 2.67 -9.99
N ASP A 107 10.74 1.98 -9.12
CA ASP A 107 9.28 2.01 -9.12
C ASP A 107 8.75 3.40 -8.81
N TYR A 108 9.37 4.11 -7.87
CA TYR A 108 8.99 5.48 -7.55
C TYR A 108 9.26 6.45 -8.71
N LEU A 109 10.40 6.33 -9.38
CA LEU A 109 10.73 7.13 -10.56
C LEU A 109 9.76 6.84 -11.71
N ASN A 110 9.45 5.56 -11.95
CA ASN A 110 8.43 5.15 -12.93
C ASN A 110 7.04 5.71 -12.59
N GLN A 111 6.66 5.72 -11.31
CA GLN A 111 5.40 6.31 -10.86
C GLN A 111 5.35 7.81 -11.16
N ILE A 112 6.43 8.55 -10.91
CA ILE A 112 6.53 9.97 -11.27
C ILE A 112 6.43 10.13 -12.78
N ASP A 113 7.18 9.36 -13.57
CA ASP A 113 7.16 9.45 -15.04
C ASP A 113 5.78 9.17 -15.63
N ARG A 114 5.03 8.21 -15.08
CA ARG A 114 3.64 7.95 -15.48
C ARG A 114 2.69 9.10 -15.18
N VAL A 115 2.96 9.88 -14.14
CA VAL A 115 2.16 11.08 -13.81
C VAL A 115 2.53 12.22 -14.75
N VAL A 116 3.83 12.43 -15.00
CA VAL A 116 4.34 13.44 -15.93
C VAL A 116 3.82 13.22 -17.36
N LYS A 117 3.88 11.98 -17.86
CA LYS A 117 3.35 11.62 -19.18
C LYS A 117 1.84 11.86 -19.30
N ARG A 118 1.07 11.61 -18.24
CA ARG A 118 -0.38 11.90 -18.22
C ARG A 118 -0.69 13.39 -18.25
N MET A 119 0.29 14.25 -17.99
CA MET A 119 0.14 15.70 -18.03
C MET A 119 0.65 16.32 -19.33
N GLU A 120 1.05 15.50 -20.31
CA GLU A 120 1.41 15.92 -21.68
C GLU A 120 0.25 16.69 -22.29
N GLY A 121 0.42 18.02 -22.37
CA GLY A 121 -0.62 19.00 -22.71
C GLY A 121 -0.71 20.21 -21.76
N LYS A 122 -0.03 20.19 -20.60
CA LYS A 122 0.10 21.33 -19.66
C LYS A 122 1.43 22.07 -19.81
N LYS A 123 1.56 23.23 -19.14
CA LYS A 123 2.64 24.21 -19.32
C LYS A 123 4.05 23.59 -19.18
N VAL A 124 5.01 24.08 -19.98
CA VAL A 124 6.44 23.69 -20.00
C VAL A 124 7.09 23.74 -18.61
N GLU A 125 6.69 24.72 -17.78
CA GLU A 125 7.18 24.92 -16.41
C GLU A 125 6.99 23.69 -15.51
N GLU A 126 5.94 22.89 -15.71
CA GLU A 126 5.67 21.69 -14.89
C GLU A 126 6.73 20.60 -15.14
N TYR A 127 7.25 20.46 -16.36
CA TYR A 127 8.25 19.45 -16.73
C TYR A 127 9.62 19.74 -16.16
N GLU A 128 10.06 20.99 -16.23
CA GLU A 128 11.34 21.43 -15.67
C GLU A 128 11.38 21.22 -14.15
N VAL A 129 10.24 21.47 -13.48
CA VAL A 129 10.05 21.21 -12.05
C VAL A 129 10.27 19.74 -11.69
N PHE A 130 9.77 18.79 -12.49
CA PHE A 130 9.99 17.36 -12.24
C PHE A 130 11.43 16.91 -12.52
N GLY A 131 12.03 17.38 -13.62
CA GLY A 131 13.43 17.10 -13.93
C GLY A 131 14.36 17.61 -12.81
N TRP A 132 14.06 18.81 -12.31
CA TRP A 132 14.76 19.38 -11.18
C TRP A 132 14.56 18.57 -9.90
N LEU A 133 13.31 18.17 -9.57
CA LEU A 133 13.00 17.34 -8.40
C LEU A 133 13.81 16.04 -8.41
N LYS A 134 13.85 15.32 -9.54
CA LYS A 134 14.61 14.07 -9.67
C LYS A 134 16.09 14.29 -9.42
N THR A 135 16.66 15.30 -10.06
CA THR A 135 18.12 15.53 -10.08
C THR A 135 18.61 16.11 -8.75
N HIS A 136 17.86 17.02 -8.15
CA HIS A 136 18.34 17.81 -7.00
C HIS A 136 17.76 17.37 -5.67
N VAL A 137 16.55 16.79 -5.64
CA VAL A 137 15.87 16.42 -4.39
C VAL A 137 15.91 14.92 -4.15
N LEU A 138 15.51 14.11 -5.13
CA LEU A 138 15.46 12.66 -4.94
C LEU A 138 16.86 12.05 -4.77
N ASP A 139 17.86 12.63 -5.44
CA ASP A 139 19.23 12.12 -5.39
C ASP A 139 20.00 12.53 -4.11
N SER A 140 19.65 13.69 -3.52
CA SER A 140 20.35 14.26 -2.37
C SER A 140 19.62 14.06 -1.03
N LYS A 141 18.28 14.06 -1.03
CA LYS A 141 17.43 13.93 0.16
C LYS A 141 16.77 12.54 0.19
N LEU A 142 17.47 11.64 0.87
CA LEU A 142 17.05 10.25 1.07
C LEU A 142 16.07 10.07 2.24
N GLU A 143 15.81 11.13 3.01
CA GLU A 143 14.86 11.09 4.14
C GLU A 143 13.42 11.10 3.66
N THR A 144 12.50 10.75 4.57
CA THR A 144 11.06 10.68 4.31
C THR A 144 10.40 12.06 4.17
N GLY A 145 11.10 13.13 4.55
CA GLY A 145 10.63 14.50 4.46
C GLY A 145 11.79 15.50 4.44
N ILE A 146 11.43 16.77 4.35
CA ILE A 146 12.35 17.91 4.33
C ILE A 146 11.83 18.96 5.32
N GLU A 147 12.72 19.47 6.17
CA GLU A 147 12.35 20.53 7.11
C GLU A 147 12.13 21.86 6.36
N HIS A 148 11.19 22.67 6.85
CA HIS A 148 10.86 23.96 6.26
C HIS A 148 12.06 24.90 6.18
N GLN A 149 13.00 24.82 7.13
CA GLN A 149 14.22 25.64 7.14
C GLN A 149 15.20 25.28 6.03
N GLU A 150 15.17 24.04 5.54
CA GLU A 150 15.99 23.58 4.42
C GLU A 150 15.40 23.95 3.06
N LEU A 151 14.17 24.50 3.04
CA LEU A 151 13.51 24.94 1.83
C LEU A 151 13.95 26.36 1.47
N ASP A 152 14.96 26.48 0.61
CA ASP A 152 15.30 27.75 -0.02
C ASP A 152 14.09 28.35 -0.79
N THR A 153 14.07 29.67 -1.00
CA THR A 153 12.97 30.35 -1.71
C THR A 153 12.70 29.78 -3.11
N LYS A 154 13.73 29.22 -3.76
CA LYS A 154 13.61 28.47 -5.03
C LYS A 154 12.92 27.12 -4.84
N TRP A 155 13.25 26.38 -3.78
CA TRP A 155 12.57 25.14 -3.41
C TRP A 155 11.09 25.39 -3.15
N PHE A 156 10.73 26.52 -2.53
CA PHE A 156 9.36 26.83 -2.17
C PHE A 156 8.40 26.90 -3.36
N SER A 157 8.82 27.49 -4.48
CA SER A 157 8.00 27.59 -5.70
C SER A 157 7.85 26.23 -6.38
N VAL A 158 8.96 25.49 -6.50
CA VAL A 158 9.03 24.17 -7.14
C VAL A 158 8.26 23.14 -6.31
N LEU A 159 8.47 23.08 -5.00
CA LEU A 159 7.72 22.20 -4.11
C LEU A 159 6.25 22.62 -4.02
N ARG A 160 5.88 23.90 -4.07
CA ARG A 160 4.46 24.25 -4.23
C ARG A 160 3.88 23.65 -5.50
N MET A 161 4.57 23.70 -6.64
CA MET A 161 4.10 23.07 -7.87
C MET A 161 4.06 21.54 -7.77
N VAL A 162 5.12 20.88 -7.30
CA VAL A 162 5.16 19.41 -7.12
C VAL A 162 4.12 18.97 -6.10
N PHE A 163 3.97 19.69 -5.00
CA PHE A 163 2.97 19.43 -3.96
C PHE A 163 1.58 19.65 -4.55
N LEU A 164 1.27 20.77 -5.22
CA LEU A 164 -0.03 20.97 -5.88
C LEU A 164 -0.34 19.93 -6.96
N MET A 165 0.69 19.38 -7.61
CA MET A 165 0.54 18.44 -8.72
C MET A 165 0.41 16.98 -8.23
N GLN A 166 1.19 16.57 -7.22
CA GLN A 166 0.99 15.32 -6.47
C GLN A 166 -0.27 15.37 -5.58
N CYS A 167 -0.69 16.57 -5.16
CA CYS A 167 -1.86 16.86 -4.31
C CYS A 167 -3.06 17.41 -5.08
N SER A 168 -3.13 17.27 -6.41
CA SER A 168 -4.39 17.48 -7.14
C SER A 168 -5.51 16.53 -6.70
N LEU A 169 -5.25 15.67 -5.71
CA LEU A 169 -6.20 14.81 -5.00
C LEU A 169 -6.09 14.89 -3.45
N LEU A 170 -5.53 15.95 -2.85
CA LEU A 170 -5.84 16.21 -1.44
C LEU A 170 -7.19 16.94 -1.34
N SER A 171 -8.20 16.15 -0.96
CA SER A 171 -9.38 16.57 -0.20
C SER A 171 -10.52 17.32 -0.90
N LEU A 172 -11.19 16.68 -1.86
CA LEU A 172 -12.66 16.71 -1.90
C LEU A 172 -13.19 15.52 -1.09
N GLY A 173 -13.29 15.72 0.22
CA GLY A 173 -13.72 14.70 1.18
C GLY A 173 -13.11 14.98 2.54
N GLY A 174 -13.84 15.69 3.39
CA GLY A 174 -13.35 16.30 4.62
C GLY A 174 -12.73 15.33 5.64
N LYS A 175 -11.92 15.93 6.51
CA LYS A 175 -11.32 15.38 7.75
C LYS A 175 -10.11 14.46 7.57
N THR A 176 -9.01 14.99 7.03
CA THR A 176 -7.67 14.50 7.38
C THR A 176 -6.71 15.68 7.54
N ARG A 177 -7.07 16.60 8.45
CA ARG A 177 -6.08 17.42 9.16
C ARG A 177 -5.43 16.51 10.19
N GLN A 178 -4.34 15.84 9.82
CA GLN A 178 -3.30 15.52 10.78
C GLN A 178 -2.09 16.32 10.34
N LEU A 179 -1.88 17.43 11.05
CA LEU A 179 -0.67 18.22 11.03
C LEU A 179 0.48 17.30 11.43
N ILE A 180 1.17 16.71 10.46
CA ILE A 180 2.47 16.11 10.73
C ILE A 180 3.45 17.26 10.65
N ASP A 181 3.67 17.91 11.80
CA ASP A 181 4.57 19.04 12.01
C ASP A 181 4.44 20.19 10.96
N PRO A 182 3.93 21.39 11.33
CA PRO A 182 3.87 22.52 10.40
C PRO A 182 5.23 22.89 9.79
N ASN A 183 6.33 22.41 10.36
CA ASN A 183 7.70 22.67 9.92
C ASN A 183 8.30 21.53 9.05
N MET A 184 7.54 20.50 8.68
CA MET A 184 8.07 19.35 7.92
C MET A 184 7.21 19.00 6.69
N TYR A 185 7.86 18.79 5.55
CA TYR A 185 7.24 18.40 4.30
C TYR A 185 7.57 16.95 3.97
N TRP A 186 6.59 16.05 4.07
CA TRP A 186 6.79 14.63 3.77
C TRP A 186 6.65 14.35 2.29
N PHE A 187 7.53 13.50 1.75
CA PHE A 187 7.35 12.97 0.41
C PHE A 187 6.13 12.06 0.36
N SER A 188 5.37 12.17 -0.72
CA SER A 188 4.20 11.32 -0.95
C SER A 188 4.38 10.47 -2.20
N ILE A 189 3.70 9.32 -2.21
CA ILE A 189 3.58 8.49 -3.39
C ILE A 189 2.41 9.03 -4.24
N PRO A 190 2.63 9.45 -5.50
CA PRO A 190 1.55 9.96 -6.34
C PRO A 190 0.42 8.94 -6.51
N ASN A 191 -0.84 9.39 -6.47
CA ASN A 191 -2.06 8.56 -6.60
C ASN A 191 -2.26 7.48 -5.51
N ILE A 192 -1.55 7.56 -4.38
CA ILE A 192 -1.67 6.57 -3.29
C ILE A 192 -3.00 6.62 -2.53
N GLY A 193 -3.79 7.70 -2.65
CA GLY A 193 -4.95 7.96 -1.80
C GLY A 193 -6.01 6.85 -1.76
N SER A 194 -6.29 6.18 -2.88
CA SER A 194 -7.21 5.04 -2.92
C SER A 194 -6.69 3.83 -2.15
N HIS A 195 -5.38 3.59 -2.23
CA HIS A 195 -4.69 2.52 -1.51
C HIS A 195 -4.62 2.83 -0.01
N LEU A 196 -4.36 4.07 0.40
CA LEU A 196 -4.41 4.47 1.81
C LEU A 196 -5.77 4.19 2.44
N LYS A 197 -6.86 4.59 1.76
CA LYS A 197 -8.23 4.25 2.20
C LYS A 197 -8.43 2.74 2.27
N GLY A 198 -7.94 2.02 1.26
CA GLY A 198 -7.97 0.56 1.18
C GLY A 198 -7.21 -0.14 2.31
N ILE A 199 -6.07 0.38 2.76
CA ILE A 199 -5.30 -0.13 3.90
C ILE A 199 -6.15 -0.02 5.16
N VAL A 200 -6.61 1.19 5.47
CA VAL A 200 -7.40 1.46 6.68
C VAL A 200 -8.69 0.64 6.72
N GLN A 201 -9.38 0.52 5.59
CA GLN A 201 -10.62 -0.26 5.51
C GLN A 201 -10.37 -1.77 5.54
N GLY A 202 -9.35 -2.27 4.84
CA GLY A 202 -8.99 -3.69 4.84
C GLY A 202 -8.57 -4.21 6.22
N ARG A 203 -7.78 -3.43 6.97
CA ARG A 203 -7.46 -3.72 8.38
C ARG A 203 -8.72 -3.91 9.23
N LYS A 204 -9.65 -2.96 9.14
CA LYS A 204 -10.93 -3.00 9.86
C LYS A 204 -11.78 -4.20 9.45
N GLU A 205 -11.83 -4.52 8.16
CA GLU A 205 -12.59 -5.65 7.62
C GLU A 205 -12.08 -6.99 8.19
N ILE A 206 -10.76 -7.22 8.19
CA ILE A 206 -10.15 -8.45 8.73
C ILE A 206 -10.34 -8.56 10.24
N ILE A 207 -10.06 -7.48 10.98
CA ILE A 207 -10.24 -7.47 12.44
C ILE A 207 -11.71 -7.71 12.80
N SER A 208 -12.66 -7.07 12.08
CA SER A 208 -14.09 -7.29 12.30
C SER A 208 -14.51 -8.73 11.98
N LEU A 209 -13.97 -9.31 10.91
CA LEU A 209 -14.26 -10.68 10.51
C LEU A 209 -13.82 -11.70 11.56
N LEU A 210 -12.62 -11.53 12.13
CA LEU A 210 -12.11 -12.39 13.19
C LEU A 210 -12.87 -12.14 14.50
N SER A 211 -13.09 -10.88 14.87
CA SER A 211 -13.72 -10.50 16.15
C SER A 211 -15.16 -11.02 16.32
N ARG A 212 -15.87 -11.29 15.22
CA ARG A 212 -17.23 -11.89 15.25
C ARG A 212 -17.23 -13.38 15.58
N ARG A 213 -16.07 -14.05 15.56
CA ARG A 213 -15.94 -15.47 15.89
C ARG A 213 -15.85 -15.64 17.41
N ARG A 214 -16.39 -16.75 17.92
CA ARG A 214 -16.38 -17.10 19.36
C ARG A 214 -15.00 -16.99 20.00
N TYR A 215 -13.96 -17.43 19.28
CA TYR A 215 -12.57 -17.44 19.75
C TYR A 215 -11.69 -16.36 19.12
N LYS A 216 -12.29 -15.43 18.35
CA LYS A 216 -11.58 -14.37 17.61
C LYS A 216 -10.44 -14.89 16.72
N GLU A 217 -10.62 -16.08 16.14
CA GLU A 217 -9.59 -16.79 15.38
C GLU A 217 -10.17 -17.48 14.14
N MET A 218 -9.29 -17.81 13.19
CA MET A 218 -9.61 -18.52 11.95
C MET A 218 -8.37 -19.20 11.37
N MET A 219 -8.55 -20.34 10.68
CA MET A 219 -7.49 -20.97 9.88
C MET A 219 -6.98 -20.02 8.79
N LEU A 220 -5.67 -19.91 8.63
CA LEU A 220 -5.02 -19.05 7.62
C LEU A 220 -5.52 -19.39 6.21
N SER A 221 -5.49 -20.67 5.84
CA SER A 221 -5.96 -21.19 4.55
C SER A 221 -7.43 -20.86 4.23
N SER A 222 -8.27 -20.67 5.26
CA SER A 222 -9.66 -20.26 5.09
C SER A 222 -9.82 -18.75 4.92
N LEU A 223 -8.90 -17.98 5.52
CA LEU A 223 -8.88 -16.52 5.44
C LEU A 223 -8.32 -16.05 4.09
N GLU A 224 -7.26 -16.70 3.59
CA GLU A 224 -6.66 -16.42 2.27
C GLU A 224 -7.65 -16.54 1.11
N LYS A 225 -8.59 -17.49 1.20
CA LYS A 225 -9.60 -17.71 0.15
C LYS A 225 -10.70 -16.64 0.13
N LYS A 226 -10.72 -15.74 1.10
CA LYS A 226 -11.71 -14.66 1.15
C LYS A 226 -11.27 -13.53 0.23
N ARG A 227 -12.25 -12.86 -0.36
CA ARG A 227 -12.03 -11.61 -1.07
C ARG A 227 -12.49 -10.45 -0.20
N LEU A 228 -11.61 -9.48 0.04
CA LEU A 228 -11.99 -8.25 0.73
C LEU A 228 -12.91 -7.42 -0.15
N ARG A 229 -13.89 -6.78 0.48
CA ARG A 229 -14.86 -5.93 -0.21
C ARG A 229 -14.44 -4.46 -0.21
N THR A 230 -13.66 -4.08 0.79
CA THR A 230 -13.36 -2.67 1.09
C THR A 230 -11.94 -2.24 0.74
N SER A 231 -11.10 -3.20 0.31
CA SER A 231 -9.72 -2.91 -0.08
C SER A 231 -9.45 -3.37 -1.50
N PRO A 232 -8.72 -2.56 -2.32
CA PRO A 232 -8.19 -3.01 -3.60
C PRO A 232 -6.95 -3.91 -3.42
N LEU A 233 -6.39 -3.97 -2.21
CA LEU A 233 -5.24 -4.79 -1.86
C LEU A 233 -5.67 -6.20 -1.47
N ASP A 234 -4.83 -7.18 -1.78
CA ASP A 234 -5.11 -8.59 -1.51
C ASP A 234 -5.17 -8.91 -0.01
N VAL A 235 -5.89 -9.97 0.38
CA VAL A 235 -5.95 -10.42 1.79
C VAL A 235 -4.54 -10.63 2.35
N ARG A 236 -3.64 -11.20 1.54
CA ARG A 236 -2.25 -11.48 1.96
C ARG A 236 -1.50 -10.22 2.38
N PHE A 237 -1.73 -9.12 1.68
CA PHE A 237 -1.16 -7.82 2.01
C PHE A 237 -1.52 -7.40 3.45
N HIS A 238 -2.80 -7.48 3.79
CA HIS A 238 -3.28 -7.06 5.11
C HIS A 238 -2.94 -8.03 6.22
N LEU A 239 -2.89 -9.34 5.94
CA LEU A 239 -2.51 -10.32 6.95
C LEU A 239 -1.06 -10.12 7.39
N ARG A 240 -0.12 -9.96 6.45
CA ARG A 240 1.28 -9.65 6.77
C ARG A 240 1.38 -8.35 7.59
N ASP A 241 0.70 -7.31 7.15
CA ASP A 241 0.70 -6.01 7.83
C ASP A 241 0.17 -6.10 9.26
N LEU A 242 -0.97 -6.76 9.46
CA LEU A 242 -1.58 -6.90 10.78
C LEU A 242 -0.81 -7.85 11.70
N ILE A 243 -0.17 -8.89 11.17
CA ILE A 243 0.73 -9.78 11.95
C ILE A 243 1.96 -8.99 12.40
N GLY A 244 2.65 -8.31 11.48
CA GLY A 244 3.91 -7.64 11.81
C GLY A 244 3.73 -6.35 12.61
N SER A 245 2.57 -5.68 12.51
CA SER A 245 2.18 -4.61 13.43
C SER A 245 1.70 -5.11 14.80
N GLY A 246 1.50 -6.43 14.97
CA GLY A 246 1.14 -7.05 16.25
C GLY A 246 -0.37 -7.12 16.54
N HIS A 247 -1.23 -6.63 15.65
CA HIS A 247 -2.69 -6.72 15.81
C HIS A 247 -3.22 -8.15 15.68
N LEU A 248 -2.49 -9.00 14.94
CA LEU A 248 -2.77 -10.42 14.78
C LEU A 248 -1.58 -11.25 15.24
N ARG A 249 -1.86 -12.46 15.72
CA ARG A 249 -0.87 -13.49 16.04
C ARG A 249 -1.16 -14.79 15.32
N THR A 250 -0.11 -15.54 15.05
CA THR A 250 -0.17 -16.86 14.41
C THR A 250 0.13 -17.95 15.45
N ASP A 251 -0.80 -18.89 15.60
CA ASP A 251 -0.67 -20.04 16.51
C ASP A 251 -0.68 -21.33 15.66
N GLN A 252 0.24 -22.26 15.93
CA GLN A 252 0.27 -23.56 15.23
C GLN A 252 -0.82 -24.48 15.78
N ALA A 253 -1.66 -25.04 14.90
CA ALA A 253 -2.62 -26.09 15.25
C ALA A 253 -2.35 -27.38 14.47
N PRO A 254 -2.89 -28.54 14.90
CA PRO A 254 -2.70 -29.82 14.20
C PRO A 254 -3.16 -29.82 12.74
N THR A 255 -4.11 -28.93 12.40
CA THR A 255 -4.72 -28.83 11.08
C THR A 255 -4.13 -27.71 10.21
N GLY A 256 -3.13 -26.97 10.70
CA GLY A 256 -2.50 -25.83 10.01
C GLY A 256 -2.38 -24.58 10.89
N LEU A 257 -1.97 -23.44 10.31
CA LEU A 257 -1.82 -22.20 11.07
C LEU A 257 -3.18 -21.53 11.35
N ILE A 258 -3.33 -21.07 12.59
CA ILE A 258 -4.48 -20.27 13.03
C ILE A 258 -4.02 -18.82 13.21
N ILE A 259 -4.81 -17.89 12.67
CA ILE A 259 -4.69 -16.47 12.94
C ILE A 259 -5.70 -16.07 14.00
N ARG A 260 -5.24 -15.32 15.00
CA ARG A 260 -6.06 -14.78 16.09
C ARG A 260 -5.80 -13.30 16.29
N VAL A 261 -6.84 -12.55 16.69
CA VAL A 261 -6.69 -11.16 17.14
C VAL A 261 -5.88 -11.11 18.43
N SER A 262 -4.80 -10.34 18.45
CA SER A 262 -4.02 -10.09 19.66
C SER A 262 -4.91 -9.44 20.71
N LYS A 263 -4.79 -9.89 21.96
CA LYS A 263 -5.41 -9.18 23.08
C LYS A 263 -4.42 -8.09 23.48
N ASP A 264 -4.90 -6.86 23.54
CA ASP A 264 -4.23 -5.79 24.30
C ASP A 264 -4.09 -6.23 25.77
#